data_AF-A0A564W7A5-F1
#
_entry.id   AF-A0A564W7A5-F1
#
_cell.length_a   1.000
_cell.length_b   1.000
_cell.length_c   1.000
_cell.angle_alpha   90.00
_cell.angle_beta   90.00
_cell.angle_gamma   90.00
#
_symmetry.space_group_name_H-M   'P 1'
#
loop_
_entity.id
_entity.type
_entity.pdbx_description
1 polymer ?
#
loop_
_entity_poly.entity_id
_entity_poly.type
_entity_poly.pdbx_seq_one_letter_code
_entity_poly.pdbx_strand_id
1 'polypeptide(L)'
;MTEKALKPIKPFLNYEEQIKNLIERKGMVITDCKFATSKLEDISYFALIDGYKNLFYNPMTRKYREGTTLEDIVALYEFDEKLRALIFQYLCHFEQKMRSLISYHFCDTYSERQEDYLDAAHYDNSGATKKKIAGLIAILDREAKKNTDHEYVVYQRKTYGNVPMWVIMKTLTFGQMSKMYSFLTTSMKTKISIHFEHVSEKELIQYMKVFTLYRNVCAHNE
;
A
#
# COMPACT_ATOMS: atom_id res chain seq x y z
N MET A 1 -26.21 -12.40 -27.57
CA MET A 1 -25.13 -11.63 -26.89
C MET A 1 -25.18 -10.22 -27.43
N THR A 2 -25.75 -9.27 -26.68
CA THR A 2 -25.84 -7.87 -27.09
C THR A 2 -24.50 -7.21 -26.83
N GLU A 3 -23.79 -6.91 -27.91
CA GLU A 3 -22.55 -6.13 -27.89
C GLU A 3 -22.86 -4.76 -27.29
N LYS A 4 -22.34 -4.49 -26.08
CA LYS A 4 -22.63 -3.26 -25.35
C LYS A 4 -21.87 -2.14 -26.06
N ALA A 5 -22.59 -1.35 -26.87
CA ALA A 5 -22.01 -0.22 -27.60
C ALA A 5 -21.19 0.67 -26.65
N LEU A 6 -19.93 0.86 -26.98
CA LEU A 6 -19.01 1.69 -26.20
C LEU A 6 -19.44 3.16 -26.30
N LYS A 7 -19.37 3.88 -25.18
CA LYS A 7 -19.65 5.32 -25.17
C LYS A 7 -18.52 6.07 -25.89
N PRO A 8 -18.82 7.18 -26.58
CA PRO A 8 -17.81 8.00 -27.21
C PRO A 8 -16.84 8.58 -26.16
N ILE A 9 -15.59 8.73 -26.56
CA ILE A 9 -14.51 9.30 -25.73
C ILE A 9 -14.87 10.74 -25.38
N LYS A 10 -14.66 11.14 -24.12
CA LYS A 10 -14.85 12.54 -23.71
C LYS A 10 -13.77 13.41 -24.37
N PRO A 11 -14.13 14.58 -24.94
CA PRO A 11 -13.14 15.48 -25.52
C PRO A 11 -12.19 16.02 -24.45
N PHE A 12 -10.97 16.35 -24.86
CA PHE A 12 -10.05 17.13 -24.04
C PHE A 12 -10.66 18.50 -23.75
N LEU A 13 -10.55 18.95 -22.51
CA LEU A 13 -10.94 20.29 -22.07
C LEU A 13 -9.73 20.94 -21.40
N ASN A 14 -9.42 22.17 -21.78
CA ASN A 14 -8.45 22.98 -21.04
C ASN A 14 -9.04 23.41 -19.66
N TYR A 15 -8.24 24.00 -18.78
CA TYR A 15 -8.68 24.33 -17.42
C TYR A 15 -9.88 25.28 -17.37
N GLU A 16 -9.92 26.29 -18.23
CA GLU A 16 -11.05 27.22 -18.32
C GLU A 16 -12.33 26.51 -18.76
N GLU A 17 -12.22 25.62 -19.76
CA GLU A 17 -13.34 24.80 -20.25
C GLU A 17 -13.82 23.79 -19.20
N GLN A 18 -12.91 23.23 -18.40
CA GLN A 18 -13.23 22.36 -17.28
C GLN A 18 -14.04 23.12 -16.22
N ILE A 19 -13.58 24.30 -15.81
CA ILE A 19 -14.28 25.17 -14.85
C ILE A 19 -15.66 25.55 -15.38
N LYS A 20 -15.75 25.96 -16.65
CA LYS A 20 -17.02 26.29 -17.30
C LYS A 20 -17.98 25.09 -17.30
N ASN A 21 -17.49 23.87 -17.55
CA ASN A 21 -18.29 22.65 -17.47
C ASN A 21 -18.83 22.39 -16.07
N LEU A 22 -18.00 22.59 -15.04
CA LEU A 22 -18.39 22.42 -13.64
C LEU A 22 -19.52 23.39 -13.25
N ILE A 23 -19.44 24.64 -13.69
CA ILE A 23 -20.46 25.65 -13.42
C ILE A 23 -21.74 25.36 -14.23
N GLU A 24 -21.64 25.37 -15.56
CA GLU A 24 -22.82 25.39 -16.43
C GLU A 24 -23.54 24.05 -16.51
N ARG A 25 -22.78 22.95 -16.65
CA ARG A 25 -23.36 21.62 -16.86
C ARG A 25 -23.56 20.86 -15.57
N LYS A 26 -22.67 21.06 -14.59
CA LYS A 26 -22.69 20.30 -13.34
C LYS A 26 -23.33 21.05 -12.17
N GLY A 27 -23.50 22.36 -12.25
CA GLY A 27 -24.16 23.17 -11.22
C GLY A 27 -23.32 23.36 -9.96
N MET A 28 -22.00 23.35 -10.09
CA MET A 28 -21.07 23.67 -8.99
C MET A 28 -20.90 25.18 -8.86
N VAL A 29 -20.83 25.67 -7.63
CA VAL A 29 -20.51 27.07 -7.33
C VAL A 29 -18.99 27.22 -7.31
N ILE A 30 -18.45 28.12 -8.12
CA ILE A 30 -17.03 28.46 -8.13
C ILE A 30 -16.93 29.98 -8.01
N THR A 31 -16.43 30.47 -6.88
CA THR A 31 -16.29 31.90 -6.59
C THR A 31 -14.91 32.42 -6.98
N ASP A 32 -13.87 31.61 -6.79
CA ASP A 32 -12.49 31.92 -7.18
C ASP A 32 -12.00 31.00 -8.31
N CYS A 33 -12.10 31.50 -9.54
CA CYS A 33 -11.62 30.77 -10.72
C CYS A 33 -10.08 30.58 -10.72
N LYS A 34 -9.31 31.48 -10.10
CA LYS A 34 -7.85 31.33 -10.06
C LYS A 34 -7.45 30.20 -9.12
N PHE A 35 -8.08 30.14 -7.95
CA PHE A 35 -7.94 29.02 -7.02
C PHE A 35 -8.34 27.70 -7.68
N ALA A 36 -9.47 27.69 -8.39
CA ALA A 36 -9.94 26.52 -9.11
C ALA A 36 -8.93 26.00 -10.14
N THR A 37 -8.37 26.89 -10.96
CA THR A 37 -7.35 26.52 -11.96
C THR A 37 -6.11 25.95 -11.26
N SER A 38 -5.59 26.61 -10.23
CA SER A 38 -4.41 26.14 -9.49
C SER A 38 -4.61 24.74 -8.90
N LYS A 39 -5.78 24.46 -8.29
CA LYS A 39 -6.05 23.11 -7.75
C LYS A 39 -6.20 22.05 -8.84
N LEU A 40 -6.76 22.40 -9.99
CA LEU A 40 -6.84 21.49 -11.14
C LEU A 40 -5.48 21.23 -11.79
N GLU A 41 -4.55 22.18 -11.73
CA GLU A 41 -3.16 22.03 -12.15
C GLU A 41 -2.40 21.07 -11.21
N ASP A 42 -2.55 21.25 -9.89
CA ASP A 42 -1.82 20.47 -8.88
C ASP A 42 -2.33 19.01 -8.76
N ILE A 43 -3.65 18.81 -8.76
CA ILE A 43 -4.27 17.52 -8.41
C ILE A 43 -4.83 16.78 -9.64
N SER A 44 -5.11 17.49 -10.74
CA SER A 44 -5.91 17.05 -11.89
C SER A 44 -7.41 16.96 -11.65
N TYR A 45 -8.19 17.23 -12.71
CA TYR A 45 -9.65 17.09 -12.71
C TYR A 45 -10.12 15.69 -12.30
N PHE A 46 -9.45 14.64 -12.76
CA PHE A 46 -9.89 13.27 -12.51
C PHE A 46 -9.74 12.90 -11.03
N ALA A 47 -8.58 13.17 -10.44
CA ALA A 47 -8.35 12.83 -9.03
C ALA A 47 -9.21 13.70 -8.09
N LEU A 48 -9.31 15.00 -8.35
CA LEU A 48 -10.09 15.91 -7.49
C LEU A 48 -11.59 15.75 -7.69
N ILE A 49 -12.08 15.96 -8.91
CA ILE A 49 -13.51 16.02 -9.18
C ILE A 49 -14.10 14.62 -9.27
N ASP A 50 -13.56 13.75 -10.14
CA ASP A 50 -14.15 12.43 -10.32
C ASP A 50 -13.92 11.51 -9.10
N GLY A 51 -12.84 11.72 -8.33
CA GLY A 51 -12.55 11.02 -7.08
C GLY A 51 -13.48 11.40 -5.91
N TYR A 52 -13.75 12.70 -5.71
CA TYR A 52 -14.41 13.19 -4.49
C TYR A 52 -15.85 13.69 -4.70
N LYS A 53 -16.39 13.65 -5.93
CA LYS A 53 -17.77 14.10 -6.22
C LYS A 53 -18.87 13.32 -5.50
N ASN A 54 -18.66 12.07 -5.08
CA ASN A 54 -19.75 11.16 -4.73
C ASN A 54 -20.64 11.66 -3.57
N LEU A 55 -20.06 12.39 -2.60
CA LEU A 55 -20.82 12.96 -1.49
C LEU A 55 -21.69 14.16 -1.90
N PHE A 56 -21.25 14.88 -2.94
CA PHE A 56 -21.86 16.13 -3.39
C PHE A 56 -22.69 15.99 -4.67
N TYR A 57 -22.59 14.85 -5.36
CA TYR A 57 -23.18 14.63 -6.67
C TYR A 57 -24.46 13.79 -6.58
N ASN A 58 -25.50 14.21 -7.28
CA ASN A 58 -26.73 13.43 -7.42
C ASN A 58 -26.67 12.60 -8.73
N PRO A 59 -26.60 11.25 -8.65
CA PRO A 59 -26.49 10.40 -9.83
C PRO A 59 -27.70 10.46 -10.75
N MET A 60 -28.89 10.75 -10.22
CA MET A 60 -30.14 10.81 -11.00
C MET A 60 -30.17 12.07 -11.87
N THR A 61 -29.83 13.21 -11.29
CA THR A 61 -29.84 14.51 -12.02
C THR A 61 -28.54 14.78 -12.75
N ARG A 62 -27.48 14.01 -12.47
CA ARG A 62 -26.12 14.18 -12.98
C ARG A 62 -25.50 15.56 -12.69
N LYS A 63 -25.93 16.19 -11.60
CA LYS A 63 -25.50 17.50 -11.13
C LYS A 63 -25.04 17.44 -9.67
N TYR A 64 -24.25 18.42 -9.26
CA TYR A 64 -23.96 18.66 -7.85
C TYR A 64 -25.22 19.12 -7.10
N ARG A 65 -25.24 18.87 -5.79
CA ARG A 65 -26.26 19.41 -4.90
C ARG A 65 -26.16 20.93 -4.87
N GLU A 66 -27.30 21.58 -4.72
CA GLU A 66 -27.38 23.04 -4.69
C GLU A 66 -26.48 23.60 -3.58
N GLY A 67 -25.70 24.65 -3.90
CA GLY A 67 -24.75 25.26 -2.98
C GLY A 67 -23.40 24.55 -2.83
N THR A 68 -23.17 23.41 -3.50
CA THR A 68 -21.84 22.75 -3.48
C THR A 68 -20.80 23.66 -4.11
N THR A 69 -19.76 23.98 -3.35
CA THR A 69 -18.60 24.75 -3.82
C THR A 69 -17.45 23.85 -4.25
N LEU A 70 -16.51 24.39 -5.03
CA LEU A 70 -15.26 23.65 -5.32
C LEU A 70 -14.43 23.48 -4.04
N GLU A 71 -14.45 24.48 -3.17
CA GLU A 71 -13.78 24.52 -1.89
C GLU A 71 -14.23 23.37 -0.98
N ASP A 72 -15.51 22.96 -1.02
CA ASP A 72 -16.00 21.78 -0.29
C ASP A 72 -15.32 20.49 -0.76
N ILE A 73 -15.12 20.34 -2.07
CA ILE A 73 -14.46 19.18 -2.66
C ILE A 73 -12.97 19.19 -2.32
N VAL A 74 -12.33 20.35 -2.41
CA VAL A 74 -10.92 20.52 -2.05
C VAL A 74 -10.71 20.25 -0.55
N ALA A 75 -11.60 20.72 0.32
CA ALA A 75 -11.53 20.46 1.75
C ALA A 75 -11.64 18.96 2.07
N LEU A 76 -12.50 18.23 1.37
CA LEU A 76 -12.60 16.78 1.50
C LEU A 76 -11.33 16.07 1.01
N TYR A 77 -10.77 16.50 -0.11
CA TYR A 77 -9.49 16.00 -0.62
C TYR A 77 -8.37 16.19 0.41
N GLU A 78 -8.21 17.41 0.93
CA GLU A 78 -7.15 17.75 1.88
C GLU A 78 -7.33 17.04 3.23
N PHE A 79 -8.57 16.79 3.64
CA PHE A 79 -8.87 15.96 4.80
C PHE A 79 -8.40 14.52 4.59
N ASP A 80 -8.75 13.91 3.46
CA ASP A 80 -8.35 12.55 3.12
C ASP A 80 -6.82 12.43 2.95
N GLU A 81 -6.17 13.41 2.34
CA GLU A 81 -4.71 13.49 2.26
C GLU A 81 -4.05 13.46 3.66
N LYS A 82 -4.53 14.29 4.59
CA LYS A 82 -4.05 14.33 5.98
C LYS A 82 -4.27 12.99 6.69
N LEU A 83 -5.43 12.37 6.48
CA LEU A 83 -5.75 11.06 7.07
C LEU A 83 -4.83 9.96 6.52
N ARG A 84 -4.60 9.93 5.21
CA ARG A 84 -3.68 8.96 4.56
C ARG A 84 -2.25 9.15 5.03
N ALA A 85 -1.78 10.38 5.17
CA ALA A 85 -0.46 10.68 5.72
C ALA A 85 -0.30 10.14 7.15
N LEU A 86 -1.30 10.35 8.01
CA LEU A 86 -1.32 9.85 9.38
C LEU A 86 -1.30 8.31 9.43
N ILE A 87 -2.17 7.65 8.65
CA ILE A 87 -2.23 6.19 8.57
C ILE A 87 -0.89 5.63 8.07
N PHE A 88 -0.32 6.21 7.01
CA PHE A 88 0.95 5.78 6.44
C PHE A 88 2.09 5.83 7.46
N GLN A 89 2.17 6.90 8.26
CA GLN A 89 3.16 7.04 9.32
C GLN A 89 3.09 5.86 10.32
N TYR A 90 1.90 5.52 10.82
CA TYR A 90 1.75 4.40 11.76
C TYR A 90 1.97 3.04 11.12
N LEU A 91 1.64 2.88 9.82
CA LEU A 91 1.96 1.68 9.07
C LEU A 91 3.48 1.49 8.93
N CYS A 92 4.26 2.55 8.74
CA CYS A 92 5.72 2.49 8.74
C CYS A 92 6.29 2.05 10.10
N HIS A 93 5.75 2.55 11.21
CA HIS A 93 6.15 2.09 12.55
C HIS A 93 5.82 0.62 12.79
N PHE A 94 4.62 0.19 12.38
CA PHE A 94 4.22 -1.21 12.45
C PHE A 94 5.13 -2.10 11.59
N GLU A 95 5.44 -1.68 10.36
CA GLU A 95 6.35 -2.39 9.45
C GLU A 95 7.72 -2.60 10.09
N GLN A 96 8.31 -1.55 10.65
CA GLN A 96 9.60 -1.62 11.33
C GLN A 96 9.57 -2.57 12.53
N LYS A 97 8.51 -2.51 13.35
CA LYS A 97 8.31 -3.44 14.47
C LYS A 97 8.22 -4.89 13.99
N MET A 98 7.43 -5.15 12.94
CA MET A 98 7.28 -6.50 12.39
C MET A 98 8.58 -7.04 11.81
N ARG A 99 9.34 -6.24 11.05
CA ARG A 99 10.66 -6.65 10.53
C ARG A 99 11.61 -7.02 11.66
N SER A 100 11.62 -6.23 12.73
CA SER A 100 12.45 -6.49 13.91
C SER A 100 12.03 -7.79 14.61
N LEU A 101 10.74 -7.98 14.88
CA LEU A 101 10.23 -9.18 15.56
C LEU A 101 10.45 -10.46 14.76
N ILE A 102 10.15 -10.43 13.46
CA ILE A 102 10.40 -11.58 12.57
C ILE A 102 11.89 -11.91 12.57
N SER A 103 12.75 -10.90 12.42
CA SER A 103 14.21 -11.12 12.37
C SER A 103 14.75 -11.69 13.67
N TYR A 104 14.36 -11.10 14.81
CA TYR A 104 14.81 -11.53 16.13
C TYR A 104 14.40 -12.98 16.41
N HIS A 105 13.10 -13.29 16.32
CA HIS A 105 12.60 -14.62 16.68
C HIS A 105 13.04 -15.70 15.68
N PHE A 106 13.20 -15.35 14.40
CA PHE A 106 13.72 -16.29 13.41
C PHE A 106 15.17 -16.67 13.72
N CYS A 107 16.04 -15.69 13.97
CA CYS A 107 17.45 -15.96 14.28
C CYS A 107 17.63 -16.65 15.65
N ASP A 108 16.83 -16.28 16.65
CA ASP A 108 16.81 -16.94 17.97
C ASP A 108 16.41 -18.42 17.88
N THR A 109 15.52 -18.77 16.95
CA THR A 109 15.03 -20.15 16.80
C THR A 109 15.91 -21.00 15.90
N TYR A 110 16.51 -20.40 14.87
CA TYR A 110 17.29 -21.11 13.84
C TYR A 110 18.76 -20.70 13.89
N SER A 111 19.17 -19.66 13.16
CA SER A 111 20.45 -18.96 13.34
C SER A 111 20.50 -17.65 12.53
N GLU A 112 21.66 -16.99 12.53
CA GLU A 112 22.01 -15.85 11.70
C GLU A 112 22.38 -16.18 10.24
N ARG A 113 22.47 -17.47 9.90
CA ARG A 113 22.89 -17.96 8.59
C ARG A 113 21.80 -17.78 7.54
N GLN A 114 22.17 -17.28 6.37
CA GLN A 114 21.23 -17.07 5.28
C GLN A 114 20.61 -18.38 4.77
N GLU A 115 21.32 -19.50 4.90
CA GLU A 115 20.82 -20.82 4.53
C GLU A 115 19.52 -21.16 5.27
N ASP A 116 19.36 -20.69 6.51
CA ASP A 116 18.20 -21.02 7.32
C ASP A 116 16.92 -20.33 6.83
N TYR A 117 16.98 -19.06 6.42
CA TYR A 117 15.79 -18.42 5.85
C TYR A 117 15.53 -18.84 4.40
N LEU A 118 16.48 -19.52 3.76
CA LEU A 118 16.35 -20.13 2.45
C LEU A 118 15.90 -21.59 2.52
N ASP A 119 15.84 -22.18 3.72
CA ASP A 119 15.35 -23.54 3.91
C ASP A 119 13.82 -23.54 4.10
N ALA A 120 13.12 -24.23 3.19
CA ALA A 120 11.68 -24.41 3.27
C ALA A 120 11.24 -25.18 4.53
N ALA A 121 12.11 -25.96 5.17
CA ALA A 121 11.81 -26.67 6.41
C ALA A 121 11.57 -25.74 7.61
N HIS A 122 12.09 -24.51 7.58
CA HIS A 122 11.88 -23.50 8.62
C HIS A 122 10.57 -22.70 8.46
N TYR A 123 9.72 -23.10 7.51
CA TYR A 123 8.40 -22.52 7.27
C TYR A 123 7.31 -23.58 7.39
N ASP A 124 6.05 -23.15 7.46
CA ASP A 124 4.86 -24.02 7.39
C ASP A 124 4.69 -24.56 5.95
N ASN A 125 5.56 -25.50 5.59
CA ASN A 125 5.67 -26.10 4.26
C ASN A 125 4.64 -27.23 4.04
N SER A 126 3.38 -26.94 4.34
CA SER A 126 2.26 -27.88 4.19
C SER A 126 1.52 -27.66 2.86
N GLY A 127 1.27 -28.75 2.12
CA GLY A 127 0.42 -28.81 0.92
C GLY A 127 0.29 -27.53 0.09
N ALA A 128 -0.75 -26.73 0.36
CA ALA A 128 -1.15 -25.56 -0.41
C ALA A 128 -0.19 -24.35 -0.33
N THR A 129 0.69 -24.26 0.68
CA THR A 129 1.63 -23.14 0.85
C THR A 129 2.98 -23.40 0.18
N LYS A 130 3.33 -24.66 -0.12
CA LYS A 130 4.65 -25.07 -0.65
C LYS A 130 5.12 -24.26 -1.86
N LYS A 131 4.26 -24.08 -2.87
CA LYS A 131 4.59 -23.27 -4.05
C LYS A 131 4.82 -21.79 -3.72
N LYS A 132 4.07 -21.26 -2.75
CA LYS A 132 4.19 -19.85 -2.33
C LYS A 132 5.46 -19.62 -1.50
N ILE A 133 5.81 -20.58 -0.65
CA ILE A 133 7.07 -20.57 0.13
C ILE A 133 8.27 -20.65 -0.83
N ALA A 134 8.24 -21.54 -1.81
CA ALA A 134 9.29 -21.59 -2.84
C ALA A 134 9.45 -20.24 -3.57
N GLY A 135 8.33 -19.54 -3.86
CA GLY A 135 8.36 -18.20 -4.42
C GLY A 135 8.97 -17.15 -3.49
N LEU A 136 8.67 -17.19 -2.18
CA LEU A 136 9.30 -16.33 -1.18
C LEU A 136 10.80 -16.58 -1.08
N ILE A 137 11.21 -17.85 -0.99
CA ILE A 137 12.62 -18.25 -0.93
C ILE A 137 13.36 -17.80 -2.19
N ALA A 138 12.77 -17.93 -3.38
CA ALA A 138 13.38 -17.44 -4.61
C ALA A 138 13.58 -15.91 -4.60
N ILE A 139 12.66 -15.15 -4.00
CA ILE A 139 12.84 -13.72 -3.78
C ILE A 139 14.02 -13.50 -2.83
N LEU A 140 13.99 -14.09 -1.63
CA LEU A 140 15.05 -13.94 -0.62
C LEU A 140 16.44 -14.34 -1.14
N ASP A 141 16.53 -15.42 -1.90
CA ASP A 141 17.77 -15.91 -2.51
C ASP A 141 18.33 -14.89 -3.52
N ARG A 142 17.46 -14.35 -4.38
CA ARG A 142 17.82 -13.30 -5.32
C ARG A 142 18.26 -12.03 -4.60
N GLU A 143 17.50 -11.60 -3.59
CA GLU A 143 17.83 -10.42 -2.80
C GLU A 143 19.20 -10.58 -2.12
N ALA A 144 19.48 -11.74 -1.52
CA ALA A 144 20.72 -11.98 -0.81
C ALA A 144 21.92 -12.12 -1.76
N LYS A 145 21.79 -12.91 -2.84
CA LYS A 145 22.92 -13.29 -3.70
C LYS A 145 23.16 -12.37 -4.89
N LYS A 146 22.12 -11.73 -5.41
CA LYS A 146 22.18 -10.99 -6.70
C LYS A 146 21.88 -9.50 -6.59
N ASN A 147 21.07 -9.06 -5.62
CA ASN A 147 20.72 -7.65 -5.52
C ASN A 147 21.97 -6.77 -5.27
N THR A 148 22.06 -5.66 -6.00
CA THR A 148 23.08 -4.61 -5.92
C THR A 148 22.51 -3.22 -5.61
N ASP A 149 21.19 -3.07 -5.57
CA ASP A 149 20.47 -1.81 -5.31
C ASP A 149 20.57 -1.38 -3.84
N HIS A 150 21.02 -2.29 -2.97
CA HIS A 150 21.17 -2.07 -1.54
C HIS A 150 22.63 -2.27 -1.10
N GLU A 151 23.36 -1.17 -0.92
CA GLU A 151 24.78 -1.19 -0.52
C GLU A 151 25.03 -2.03 0.73
N TYR A 152 24.12 -1.96 1.71
CA TYR A 152 24.22 -2.73 2.95
C TYR A 152 24.14 -4.25 2.73
N VAL A 153 23.38 -4.73 1.73
CA VAL A 153 23.33 -6.15 1.36
C VAL A 153 24.61 -6.55 0.67
N VAL A 154 25.08 -5.72 -0.26
CA VAL A 154 26.34 -5.95 -1.00
C VAL A 154 27.52 -6.04 -0.03
N TYR A 155 27.59 -5.14 0.96
CA TYR A 155 28.60 -5.16 2.00
C TYR A 155 28.56 -6.46 2.80
N GLN A 156 27.39 -6.88 3.30
CA GLN A 156 27.26 -8.11 4.09
C GLN A 156 27.69 -9.35 3.30
N ARG A 157 27.20 -9.48 2.06
CA ARG A 157 27.57 -10.57 1.15
C ARG A 157 29.07 -10.62 0.84
N LYS A 158 29.68 -9.48 0.52
CA LYS A 158 31.11 -9.43 0.13
C LYS A 158 32.06 -9.60 1.32
N THR A 159 31.72 -9.04 2.48
CA THR A 159 32.58 -9.03 3.67
C THR A 159 32.47 -10.33 4.45
N TYR A 160 31.26 -10.85 4.62
CA TYR A 160 31.01 -11.99 5.52
C TYR A 160 30.53 -13.26 4.79
N GLY A 161 30.27 -13.20 3.48
CA GLY A 161 29.70 -14.33 2.73
C GLY A 161 28.26 -14.69 3.14
N ASN A 162 27.64 -13.88 4.00
CA ASN A 162 26.34 -14.11 4.61
C ASN A 162 25.54 -12.81 4.63
N VAL A 163 24.22 -12.88 4.41
CA VAL A 163 23.31 -11.76 4.58
C VAL A 163 22.28 -12.12 5.66
N PRO A 164 22.43 -11.66 6.91
CA PRO A 164 21.52 -12.05 7.98
C PRO A 164 20.08 -11.59 7.79
N MET A 165 19.14 -12.22 8.52
CA MET A 165 17.71 -11.93 8.43
C MET A 165 17.37 -10.44 8.66
N TRP A 166 17.96 -9.80 9.66
CA TRP A 166 17.71 -8.38 9.96
C TRP A 166 18.19 -7.42 8.87
N VAL A 167 19.12 -7.88 8.02
CA VAL A 167 19.61 -7.14 6.85
C VAL A 167 18.67 -7.37 5.68
N ILE A 168 18.38 -8.63 5.34
CA ILE A 168 17.55 -8.98 4.19
C ILE A 168 16.09 -8.52 4.38
N MET A 169 15.62 -8.42 5.62
CA MET A 169 14.31 -7.83 5.91
C MET A 169 14.20 -6.39 5.46
N LYS A 170 15.28 -5.63 5.23
CA LYS A 170 15.12 -4.26 4.70
C LYS A 170 14.81 -4.21 3.19
N THR A 171 15.02 -5.30 2.46
CA THR A 171 14.79 -5.35 1.01
C THR A 171 13.36 -5.74 0.65
N LEU A 172 12.67 -6.44 1.54
CA LEU A 172 11.30 -6.90 1.28
C LEU A 172 10.33 -5.72 1.30
N THR A 173 9.30 -5.74 0.46
CA THR A 173 8.14 -4.85 0.59
C THR A 173 7.26 -5.24 1.79
N PHE A 174 6.36 -4.35 2.24
CA PHE A 174 5.38 -4.66 3.28
C PHE A 174 4.57 -5.94 2.94
N GLY A 175 4.12 -6.06 1.69
CA GLY A 175 3.35 -7.22 1.23
C GLY A 175 4.16 -8.52 1.21
N GLN A 176 5.47 -8.47 0.90
CA GLN A 176 6.35 -9.63 0.98
C GLN A 176 6.59 -10.05 2.45
N MET A 177 6.81 -9.08 3.34
CA MET A 177 6.91 -9.33 4.79
C MET A 177 5.60 -9.93 5.35
N SER A 178 4.45 -9.41 4.94
CA SER A 178 3.13 -9.96 5.33
C SER A 178 2.97 -11.42 4.88
N LYS A 179 3.36 -11.74 3.64
CA LYS A 179 3.36 -13.12 3.15
C LYS A 179 4.32 -14.00 3.94
N MET A 180 5.54 -13.53 4.19
CA MET A 180 6.53 -14.24 4.99
C MET A 180 6.00 -14.60 6.36
N TYR A 181 5.44 -13.63 7.11
CA TYR A 181 4.82 -13.88 8.39
C TYR A 181 3.73 -14.97 8.30
N SER A 182 2.88 -14.93 7.26
CA SER A 182 1.84 -15.95 7.07
C SER A 182 2.38 -17.36 6.80
N PHE A 183 3.62 -17.49 6.32
CA PHE A 183 4.28 -18.77 6.04
C PHE A 183 5.17 -19.27 7.17
N LEU A 184 5.42 -18.48 8.22
CA LEU A 184 6.15 -18.95 9.39
C LEU A 184 5.41 -20.11 10.07
N THR A 185 6.13 -20.94 10.82
CA THR A 185 5.53 -22.01 11.63
C THR A 185 4.59 -21.44 12.69
N THR A 186 3.66 -22.26 13.19
CA THR A 186 2.71 -21.81 14.24
C THR A 186 3.45 -21.30 15.47
N SER A 187 4.48 -22.01 15.94
CA SER A 187 5.29 -21.58 17.09
C SER A 187 5.93 -20.21 16.88
N MET A 188 6.47 -19.95 15.69
CA MET A 188 7.06 -18.66 15.35
C MET A 188 6.02 -17.53 15.30
N LYS A 189 4.85 -17.79 14.73
CA LYS A 189 3.74 -16.84 14.72
C LYS A 189 3.33 -16.47 16.15
N THR A 190 3.21 -17.45 17.05
CA THR A 190 2.91 -17.22 18.47
C THR A 190 3.99 -16.36 19.13
N LYS A 191 5.29 -16.67 18.94
CA LYS A 191 6.40 -15.87 19.49
C LYS A 191 6.34 -14.39 19.07
N ILE A 192 5.81 -14.10 17.89
CA ILE A 192 5.66 -12.75 17.35
C ILE A 192 4.35 -12.10 17.83
N SER A 193 3.23 -12.81 17.79
CA SER A 193 1.91 -12.25 18.10
C SER A 193 1.77 -11.83 19.56
N ILE A 194 2.49 -12.47 20.49
CA ILE A 194 2.50 -12.07 21.92
C ILE A 194 2.95 -10.61 22.16
N HIS A 195 3.61 -9.96 21.17
CA HIS A 195 4.01 -8.55 21.23
C HIS A 195 2.87 -7.58 20.84
N PHE A 196 1.67 -8.12 20.58
CA PHE A 196 0.45 -7.40 20.22
C PHE A 196 -0.66 -7.82 21.18
N GLU A 197 -0.93 -7.00 22.18
CA GLU A 197 -1.96 -7.25 23.18
C GLU A 197 -3.32 -7.46 22.51
N HIS A 198 -4.05 -8.50 22.96
CA HIS A 198 -5.37 -8.85 22.46
C HIS A 198 -5.44 -9.22 20.97
N VAL A 199 -4.32 -9.62 20.36
CA VAL A 199 -4.28 -10.05 18.94
C VAL A 199 -3.77 -11.50 18.84
N SER A 200 -4.60 -12.40 18.30
CA SER A 200 -4.21 -13.78 17.98
C SER A 200 -3.31 -13.87 16.73
N GLU A 201 -2.67 -15.03 16.49
CA GLU A 201 -1.85 -15.21 15.28
C GLU A 201 -2.69 -15.04 14.00
N LYS A 202 -3.94 -15.52 14.04
CA LYS A 202 -4.87 -15.45 12.91
C LYS A 202 -5.30 -14.02 12.63
N GLU A 203 -5.63 -13.25 13.66
CA GLU A 203 -5.97 -11.83 13.54
C GLU A 203 -4.80 -11.03 13.00
N LEU A 204 -3.59 -11.26 13.51
CA LEU A 204 -2.40 -10.57 13.01
C LEU A 204 -2.15 -10.84 11.51
N ILE A 205 -2.37 -12.08 11.04
CA ILE A 205 -2.31 -12.39 9.60
C ILE A 205 -3.36 -11.60 8.81
N GLN A 206 -4.58 -11.47 9.33
CA GLN A 206 -5.64 -10.69 8.69
C GLN A 206 -5.32 -9.19 8.67
N TYR A 207 -4.88 -8.65 9.79
CA TYR A 207 -4.49 -7.24 9.92
C TYR A 207 -3.36 -6.90 8.96
N MET A 208 -2.31 -7.72 8.86
CA MET A 208 -1.22 -7.47 7.92
C MET A 208 -1.68 -7.47 6.45
N LYS A 209 -2.68 -8.28 6.07
CA LYS A 209 -3.26 -8.24 4.72
C LYS A 209 -3.99 -6.92 4.47
N VAL A 210 -4.79 -6.48 5.44
CA VAL A 210 -5.52 -5.21 5.38
C VAL A 210 -4.56 -4.02 5.36
N PHE A 211 -3.52 -4.05 6.19
CA PHE A 211 -2.47 -3.03 6.23
C PHE A 211 -1.68 -2.97 4.93
N THR A 212 -1.47 -4.09 4.23
CA THR A 212 -0.85 -4.08 2.89
C THR A 212 -1.71 -3.28 1.91
N LEU A 213 -3.03 -3.45 1.95
CA LEU A 213 -3.97 -2.69 1.11
C LEU A 213 -3.90 -1.19 1.45
N TYR A 214 -4.07 -0.83 2.72
CA TYR A 214 -4.06 0.57 3.13
C TYR A 214 -2.71 1.25 2.92
N ARG A 215 -1.60 0.54 3.10
CA ARG A 215 -0.26 1.06 2.79
C ARG A 215 -0.16 1.43 1.32
N ASN A 216 -0.68 0.59 0.43
CA ASN A 216 -0.66 0.85 -1.01
C ASN A 216 -1.57 2.02 -1.39
N VAL A 217 -2.79 2.07 -0.85
CA VAL A 217 -3.73 3.20 -0.99
C VAL A 217 -3.06 4.51 -0.58
N CYS A 218 -2.44 4.55 0.61
CA CYS A 218 -1.78 5.76 1.10
C CYS A 218 -0.53 6.13 0.29
N ALA A 219 0.20 5.14 -0.25
CA ALA A 219 1.43 5.39 -1.01
C ALA A 219 1.18 5.78 -2.48
N HIS A 220 0.07 5.33 -3.08
CA HIS A 220 -0.25 5.53 -4.50
C HIS A 220 -1.37 6.53 -4.76
N ASN A 221 -1.93 7.10 -3.69
CA ASN A 221 -3.05 8.03 -3.73
C ASN A 221 -4.32 7.46 -4.41
N GLU A 222 -4.62 6.19 -4.16
CA GLU A 222 -5.77 5.46 -4.74
C GLU A 222 -6.98 5.35 -3.81
#